data_AF-A0A2D6TPR6-F1
#
_entry.id   AF-A0A2D6TPR6-F1
#
_cell.length_a   1.000
_cell.length_b   1.000
_cell.length_c   1.000
_cell.angle_alpha   90.00
_cell.angle_beta   90.00
_cell.angle_gamma   90.00
#
_symmetry.space_group_name_H-M   'P 1'
#
loop_
_entity.id
_entity.type
_entity.pdbx_description
1 polymer ?
#
loop_
_entity_poly.entity_id
_entity_poly.type
_entity_poly.pdbx_seq_one_letter_code
_entity_poly.pdbx_strand_id
1 'polypeptide(L)'
;MEIIDNFLPAEELLPIQSVMLGNAFPWFYNDYIAYDPDEKNMFVPPGKSDWNDFQFIHIFYHLNRQYGYQEICSAYMELIHPILQRLKMFCLLRCKANLTTCTPKENIPSGFHCDMEYDATTAVFYLNSNDGYTVFPDGKKVESVANRLVKFPTLKEHSGVSCSDNKRRIIINFNYIENIR
;
A
#
# COMPACT_ATOMS: atom_id res chain seq x y z
N MET A 1 13.54 -9.70 -0.03
CA MET A 1 12.39 -9.19 -0.81
C MET A 1 11.97 -10.26 -1.78
N GLU A 2 10.69 -10.56 -1.82
CA GLU A 2 10.07 -11.59 -2.68
C GLU A 2 9.02 -10.92 -3.56
N ILE A 3 8.96 -11.27 -4.84
CA ILE A 3 7.94 -10.77 -5.78
C ILE A 3 7.19 -11.99 -6.30
N ILE A 4 5.87 -11.96 -6.19
CA ILE A 4 4.97 -13.05 -6.56
C ILE A 4 3.95 -12.49 -7.56
N ASP A 5 4.04 -12.95 -8.80
CA ASP A 5 3.04 -12.64 -9.82
C ASP A 5 1.88 -13.63 -9.78
N ASN A 6 0.70 -13.19 -10.19
CA ASN A 6 -0.53 -13.98 -10.19
C ASN A 6 -0.86 -14.55 -8.80
N PHE A 7 -0.76 -13.71 -7.77
CA PHE A 7 -0.90 -14.12 -6.36
C PHE A 7 -2.28 -14.74 -6.05
N LEU A 8 -3.34 -14.21 -6.68
CA LEU A 8 -4.69 -14.76 -6.62
C LEU A 8 -5.08 -15.44 -7.95
N PRO A 9 -5.91 -16.50 -7.92
CA PRO A 9 -6.70 -16.91 -9.07
C PRO A 9 -7.61 -15.77 -9.57
N ALA A 10 -7.93 -15.77 -10.86
CA ALA A 10 -8.72 -14.70 -11.47
C ALA A 10 -10.11 -14.56 -10.82
N GLU A 11 -10.73 -15.68 -10.46
CA GLU A 11 -12.03 -15.76 -9.79
C GLU A 11 -12.04 -15.15 -8.38
N GLU A 12 -10.89 -15.15 -7.68
CA GLU A 12 -10.72 -14.48 -6.37
C GLU A 12 -10.40 -12.99 -6.55
N LEU A 13 -9.65 -12.63 -7.61
CA LEU A 13 -9.25 -11.25 -7.89
C LEU A 13 -10.40 -10.37 -8.39
N LEU A 14 -11.22 -10.91 -9.29
CA LEU A 14 -12.26 -10.14 -9.99
C LEU A 14 -13.25 -9.45 -9.03
N PRO A 15 -13.80 -10.12 -7.98
CA PRO A 15 -14.68 -9.46 -7.01
C PRO A 15 -14.00 -8.29 -6.29
N ILE A 16 -12.73 -8.45 -5.90
CA ILE A 16 -11.95 -7.41 -5.22
C ILE A 16 -11.80 -6.19 -6.14
N GLN A 17 -11.41 -6.43 -7.41
CA GLN A 17 -11.30 -5.36 -8.40
C GLN A 17 -12.64 -4.70 -8.68
N SER A 18 -13.72 -5.46 -8.91
CA SER A 18 -15.05 -4.91 -9.20
C SER A 18 -15.54 -3.96 -8.10
N VAL A 19 -15.28 -4.28 -6.83
CA VAL A 19 -15.67 -3.43 -5.71
C VAL A 19 -14.73 -2.24 -5.57
N MET A 20 -13.42 -2.47 -5.41
CA MET A 20 -12.46 -1.40 -5.07
C MET A 20 -12.17 -0.44 -6.22
N LEU A 21 -12.31 -0.90 -7.47
CA LEU A 21 -12.28 -0.07 -8.67
C LEU A 21 -13.66 0.53 -9.00
N GLY A 22 -14.72 0.09 -8.31
CA GLY A 22 -16.06 0.64 -8.46
C GLY A 22 -16.16 2.09 -7.98
N ASN A 23 -17.35 2.67 -8.15
CA ASN A 23 -17.68 4.03 -7.72
C ASN A 23 -18.24 4.09 -6.28
N ALA A 24 -18.49 2.94 -5.65
CA ALA A 24 -19.14 2.85 -4.34
C ALA A 24 -18.18 2.51 -3.19
N PHE A 25 -16.95 2.06 -3.48
CA PHE A 25 -16.00 1.72 -2.43
C PHE A 25 -15.52 3.00 -1.70
N PRO A 26 -15.57 3.05 -0.36
CA PRO A 26 -15.32 4.28 0.38
C PRO A 26 -13.83 4.58 0.47
N TRP A 27 -13.40 5.55 -0.32
CA TRP A 27 -12.06 6.10 -0.32
C TRP A 27 -12.06 7.42 0.47
N PHE A 28 -11.30 7.49 1.55
CA PHE A 28 -11.22 8.67 2.41
C PHE A 28 -9.98 9.48 2.08
N TYR A 29 -10.11 10.80 2.05
CA TYR A 29 -8.98 11.70 1.77
C TYR A 29 -7.96 11.67 2.92
N ASN A 30 -6.68 11.64 2.58
CA ASN A 30 -5.55 11.81 3.49
C ASN A 30 -4.61 12.85 2.87
N ASP A 31 -4.35 13.94 3.60
CA ASP A 31 -3.60 15.13 3.17
C ASP A 31 -2.07 14.95 3.20
N TYR A 32 -1.61 13.71 3.27
CA TYR A 32 -0.19 13.36 3.22
C TYR A 32 0.03 11.91 2.73
N ILE A 33 1.23 11.62 2.22
CA ILE A 33 1.64 10.26 1.87
C ILE A 33 2.65 9.70 2.89
N ALA A 34 3.74 10.43 3.13
CA ALA A 34 4.84 10.02 3.99
C ALA A 34 5.30 11.20 4.86
N TYR A 35 5.69 10.90 6.09
CA TYR A 35 6.29 11.86 7.01
C TYR A 35 7.81 11.86 6.85
N ASP A 36 8.41 13.04 6.77
CA ASP A 36 9.85 13.24 6.83
C ASP A 36 10.26 13.52 8.29
N PRO A 37 10.93 12.57 8.96
CA PRO A 37 11.34 12.75 10.35
C PRO A 37 12.48 13.75 10.53
N ASP A 38 13.31 13.96 9.50
CA ASP A 38 14.46 14.86 9.56
C ASP A 38 14.01 16.32 9.48
N GLU A 39 13.07 16.62 8.58
CA GLU A 39 12.47 17.94 8.44
C GLU A 39 11.29 18.19 9.40
N LYS A 40 10.84 17.14 10.10
CA LYS A 40 9.66 17.14 10.97
C LYS A 40 8.38 17.62 10.29
N ASN A 41 8.24 17.35 9.00
CA ASN A 41 7.14 17.79 8.15
C ASN A 41 6.69 16.66 7.22
N MET A 42 5.64 16.85 6.43
CA MET A 42 5.27 15.90 5.37
C MET A 42 6.26 15.98 4.22
N PHE A 43 6.60 14.84 3.63
CA PHE A 43 7.56 14.79 2.54
C PHE A 43 6.96 15.44 1.29
N VAL A 44 7.59 16.55 0.87
CA VAL A 44 7.32 17.15 -0.43
C VAL A 44 8.51 16.85 -1.34
N PRO A 45 8.33 16.22 -2.51
CA PRO A 45 9.44 15.93 -3.41
C PRO A 45 10.22 17.21 -3.78
N PRO A 46 11.56 17.18 -3.84
CA PRO A 46 12.35 18.38 -4.13
C PRO A 46 11.92 19.09 -5.42
N GLY A 47 11.70 20.40 -5.34
CA GLY A 47 11.26 21.21 -6.48
C GLY A 47 9.82 20.96 -6.93
N LYS A 48 9.04 20.19 -6.17
CA LYS A 48 7.59 20.05 -6.36
C LYS A 48 6.84 20.83 -5.27
N SER A 49 5.56 21.04 -5.54
CA SER A 49 4.62 21.55 -4.56
C SER A 49 3.94 20.40 -3.83
N ASP A 50 3.43 20.68 -2.63
CA ASP A 50 2.65 19.78 -1.78
C ASP A 50 1.29 19.37 -2.39
N TRP A 51 0.85 20.02 -3.48
CA TRP A 51 -0.39 19.68 -4.19
C TRP A 51 -0.51 18.22 -4.64
N ASN A 52 0.60 17.47 -4.70
CA ASN A 52 0.60 16.03 -5.02
C ASN A 52 0.89 15.12 -3.81
N ASP A 53 1.13 15.70 -2.62
CA ASP A 53 1.35 14.94 -1.38
C ASP A 53 0.01 14.65 -0.71
N PHE A 54 -0.85 13.92 -1.41
CA PHE A 54 -2.09 13.41 -0.85
C PHE A 54 -2.38 12.04 -1.45
N GLN A 55 -3.21 11.29 -0.75
CA GLN A 55 -3.73 10.03 -1.25
C GLN A 55 -5.13 9.80 -0.71
N PHE A 56 -5.89 8.98 -1.40
CA PHE A 56 -7.09 8.42 -0.80
C PHE A 56 -6.76 7.09 -0.17
N ILE A 57 -7.35 6.81 0.99
CA ILE A 57 -7.03 5.64 1.78
C ILE A 57 -8.30 4.89 2.16
N HIS A 58 -8.13 3.61 2.45
CA HIS A 58 -9.13 2.80 3.10
C HIS A 58 -8.45 1.91 4.13
N ILE A 59 -8.77 2.09 5.41
CA ILE A 59 -8.21 1.30 6.50
C ILE A 59 -9.13 0.11 6.73
N PHE A 60 -8.63 -1.10 6.47
CA PHE A 60 -9.37 -2.33 6.77
C PHE A 60 -9.17 -2.75 8.22
N TYR A 61 -7.94 -2.60 8.70
CA TYR A 61 -7.51 -3.12 9.98
C TYR A 61 -6.34 -2.30 10.54
N HIS A 62 -6.38 -2.04 11.84
CA HIS A 62 -5.31 -1.33 12.54
C HIS A 62 -5.17 -1.84 13.98
N LEU A 63 -3.93 -2.10 14.41
CA LEU A 63 -3.62 -2.34 15.81
C LEU A 63 -3.67 -1.01 16.57
N ASN A 64 -4.61 -0.88 17.51
CA ASN A 64 -4.67 0.27 18.40
C ASN A 64 -3.49 0.22 19.38
N ARG A 65 -2.42 0.97 19.08
CA ARG A 65 -1.22 1.00 19.92
C ARG A 65 -1.45 1.59 21.32
N GLN A 66 -2.44 2.46 21.49
CA GLN A 66 -2.73 3.10 22.77
C GLN A 66 -3.32 2.11 23.78
N TYR A 67 -4.19 1.22 23.31
CA TYR A 67 -4.94 0.29 24.17
C TYR A 67 -4.57 -1.18 23.96
N GLY A 68 -3.73 -1.49 22.97
CA GLY A 68 -3.19 -2.82 22.70
C GLY A 68 -4.19 -3.81 22.07
N TYR A 69 -5.36 -3.35 21.62
CA TYR A 69 -6.35 -4.21 20.94
C TYR A 69 -6.38 -3.98 19.44
N GLN A 70 -6.85 -5.01 18.74
CA GLN A 70 -6.98 -5.05 17.29
C GLN A 70 -8.34 -4.51 16.86
N GLU A 71 -8.39 -3.66 15.85
CA GLU A 71 -9.64 -3.07 15.36
C GLU A 71 -9.86 -3.42 13.88
N ILE A 72 -11.00 -4.05 13.58
CA ILE A 72 -11.51 -4.16 12.23
C ILE A 72 -12.22 -2.84 11.92
N CYS A 73 -11.64 -2.04 11.03
CA CYS A 73 -12.11 -0.69 10.75
C CYS A 73 -13.09 -0.63 9.57
N SER A 74 -13.33 -1.76 8.88
CA SER A 74 -14.11 -1.78 7.65
C SER A 74 -15.01 -3.01 7.51
N ALA A 75 -16.24 -2.78 7.06
CA ALA A 75 -17.17 -3.82 6.64
C ALA A 75 -16.69 -4.58 5.37
N TYR A 76 -15.67 -4.08 4.68
CA TYR A 76 -15.07 -4.73 3.51
C TYR A 76 -13.91 -5.66 3.86
N MET A 77 -13.68 -5.99 5.14
CA MET A 77 -12.59 -6.90 5.53
C MET A 77 -12.69 -8.27 4.84
N GLU A 78 -13.90 -8.83 4.72
CA GLU A 78 -14.13 -10.11 4.04
C GLU A 78 -13.82 -10.06 2.53
N LEU A 79 -13.87 -8.86 1.91
CA LEU A 79 -13.52 -8.71 0.49
C LEU A 79 -12.08 -9.14 0.20
N ILE A 80 -11.16 -8.80 1.12
CA ILE A 80 -9.72 -9.07 0.96
C ILE A 80 -9.28 -10.36 1.63
N HIS A 81 -10.21 -11.15 2.19
CA HIS A 81 -9.95 -12.43 2.83
C HIS A 81 -9.07 -13.38 1.99
N PRO A 82 -9.30 -13.55 0.67
CA PRO A 82 -8.46 -14.42 -0.16
C PRO A 82 -6.96 -14.05 -0.13
N ILE A 83 -6.65 -12.74 -0.04
CA ILE A 83 -5.27 -12.27 0.09
C ILE A 83 -4.71 -12.66 1.46
N LEU A 84 -5.48 -12.42 2.53
CA LEU A 84 -5.08 -12.71 3.91
C LEU A 84 -4.77 -14.21 4.12
N GLN A 85 -5.62 -15.10 3.58
CA GLN A 85 -5.42 -16.55 3.64
C GLN A 85 -4.12 -17.00 2.97
N ARG A 86 -3.77 -16.41 1.83
CA ARG A 86 -2.56 -16.76 1.07
C ARG A 86 -1.29 -16.16 1.65
N LEU A 87 -1.38 -15.04 2.38
CA LEU A 87 -0.24 -14.47 3.10
C LEU A 87 0.28 -15.39 4.22
N LYS A 88 -0.58 -16.29 4.75
CA LYS A 88 -0.23 -17.26 5.82
C LYS A 88 0.46 -16.61 7.02
N MET A 89 -0.05 -15.46 7.44
CA MET A 89 0.51 -14.70 8.56
C MET A 89 0.08 -15.27 9.92
N PHE A 90 0.94 -15.10 10.92
CA PHE A 90 0.59 -15.35 12.32
C PHE A 90 -0.31 -14.25 12.90
N CYS A 91 0.05 -12.98 12.68
CA CYS A 91 -0.70 -11.84 13.21
C CYS A 91 -0.69 -10.66 12.24
N LEU A 92 -1.87 -10.19 11.84
CA LEU A 92 -2.02 -8.93 11.11
C LEU A 92 -1.79 -7.75 12.08
N LEU A 93 -1.04 -6.75 11.65
CA LEU A 93 -0.76 -5.53 12.43
C LEU A 93 -1.48 -4.32 11.82
N ARG A 94 -1.50 -4.25 10.49
CA ARG A 94 -2.17 -3.19 9.73
C ARG A 94 -2.56 -3.71 8.35
N CYS A 95 -3.73 -3.29 7.88
CA CYS A 95 -4.14 -3.43 6.48
C CYS A 95 -4.76 -2.12 5.99
N LYS A 96 -4.13 -1.51 4.99
CA LYS A 96 -4.51 -0.21 4.42
C LYS A 96 -4.40 -0.26 2.91
N ALA A 97 -5.47 0.08 2.20
CA ALA A 97 -5.37 0.38 0.78
C ALA A 97 -5.07 1.86 0.54
N ASN A 98 -4.29 2.13 -0.50
CA ASN A 98 -3.92 3.46 -0.95
C ASN A 98 -4.34 3.61 -2.42
N LEU A 99 -4.95 4.74 -2.75
CA LEU A 99 -5.27 5.19 -4.09
C LEU A 99 -4.55 6.53 -4.30
N THR A 100 -3.60 6.53 -5.22
CA THR A 100 -2.96 7.75 -5.72
C THR A 100 -3.53 8.08 -7.09
N THR A 101 -3.90 9.34 -7.32
CA THR A 101 -4.43 9.80 -8.61
C THR A 101 -3.32 9.96 -9.63
N CYS A 102 -3.70 10.02 -10.90
CA CYS A 102 -2.79 10.29 -12.01
C CYS A 102 -1.98 11.58 -11.81
N THR A 103 -0.70 11.54 -12.15
CA THR A 103 0.18 12.69 -12.31
C THR A 103 0.57 12.80 -13.79
N PRO A 104 -0.22 13.52 -14.63
CA PRO A 104 -0.17 13.36 -16.10
C PRO A 104 1.16 13.70 -16.78
N LYS A 105 2.05 14.45 -16.11
CA LYS A 105 3.32 14.89 -16.69
C LYS A 105 4.46 13.90 -16.48
N GLU A 106 4.47 13.21 -15.34
CA GLU A 106 5.58 12.34 -14.91
C GLU A 106 5.16 11.49 -13.71
N ASN A 107 5.87 10.39 -13.45
CA ASN A 107 5.75 9.63 -12.21
C ASN A 107 6.44 10.41 -11.08
N ILE A 108 5.72 10.65 -9.99
CA ILE A 108 6.20 11.41 -8.83
C ILE A 108 6.41 10.42 -7.67
N PRO A 109 7.64 10.29 -7.14
CA PRO A 109 7.88 9.49 -5.95
C PRO A 109 7.28 10.17 -4.72
N SER A 110 6.72 9.38 -3.81
CA SER A 110 6.48 9.78 -2.43
C SER A 110 7.80 9.86 -1.64
N GLY A 111 7.72 10.18 -0.36
CA GLY A 111 8.88 10.12 0.54
C GLY A 111 9.31 8.69 0.78
N PHE A 112 10.63 8.48 0.91
CA PHE A 112 11.15 7.23 1.45
C PHE A 112 10.71 7.09 2.91
N HIS A 113 10.20 5.92 3.26
CA HIS A 113 9.75 5.61 4.61
C HIS A 113 9.84 4.11 4.90
N CYS A 114 9.84 3.80 6.20
CA CYS A 114 9.58 2.46 6.72
C CYS A 114 8.10 2.39 7.16
N ASP A 115 7.46 1.24 6.97
CA ASP A 115 6.06 1.08 7.36
C ASP A 115 5.86 1.02 8.87
N MET A 116 6.84 0.41 9.57
CA MET A 116 6.81 0.18 11.01
C MET A 116 8.21 0.38 11.61
N GLU A 117 8.28 0.54 12.93
CA GLU A 117 9.52 0.79 13.70
C GLU A 117 10.13 -0.51 14.28
N TYR A 118 9.61 -1.67 13.89
CA TYR A 118 10.01 -2.97 14.43
C TYR A 118 9.96 -4.06 13.36
N ASP A 119 10.68 -5.15 13.60
CA ASP A 119 10.85 -6.25 12.66
C ASP A 119 9.54 -7.03 12.45
N ALA A 120 9.07 -7.00 11.21
CA ALA A 120 7.87 -7.64 10.72
C ALA A 120 7.94 -7.68 9.17
N THR A 121 6.89 -8.18 8.53
CA THR A 121 6.80 -8.24 7.07
C THR A 121 5.82 -7.20 6.56
N THR A 122 6.26 -6.40 5.59
CA THR A 122 5.39 -5.64 4.69
C THR A 122 5.09 -6.49 3.47
N ALA A 123 3.81 -6.56 3.08
CA ALA A 123 3.40 -7.01 1.76
C ALA A 123 2.58 -5.92 1.06
N VAL A 124 2.89 -5.66 -0.20
CA VAL A 124 2.16 -4.72 -1.06
C VAL A 124 1.53 -5.50 -2.21
N PHE A 125 0.20 -5.50 -2.27
CA PHE A 125 -0.58 -6.08 -3.35
C PHE A 125 -1.00 -5.01 -4.35
N TYR A 126 -0.69 -5.18 -5.62
CA TYR A 126 -1.01 -4.23 -6.68
C TYR A 126 -2.34 -4.60 -7.32
N LEU A 127 -3.35 -3.73 -7.15
CA LEU A 127 -4.72 -4.04 -7.57
C LEU A 127 -4.94 -3.82 -9.07
N ASN A 128 -4.23 -2.85 -9.68
CA ASN A 128 -4.33 -2.55 -11.11
C ASN A 128 -2.96 -2.32 -11.74
N SER A 129 -2.82 -2.66 -13.02
CA SER A 129 -1.61 -2.38 -13.80
C SER A 129 -1.54 -0.89 -14.16
N ASN A 130 -0.36 -0.28 -14.07
CA ASN A 130 -0.06 1.10 -14.48
C ASN A 130 1.47 1.30 -14.50
N ASP A 131 1.91 2.46 -14.98
CA ASP A 131 3.33 2.85 -15.06
C ASP A 131 3.94 3.37 -13.73
N GLY A 132 3.16 3.40 -12.65
CA GLY A 132 3.67 3.66 -11.31
C GLY A 132 4.37 2.43 -10.72
N TYR A 133 5.14 2.61 -9.66
CA TYR A 133 5.96 1.52 -9.09
C TYR A 133 6.28 1.77 -7.61
N THR A 134 6.84 0.76 -6.95
CA THR A 134 7.50 0.92 -5.65
C THR A 134 9.01 0.94 -5.87
N VAL A 135 9.72 1.92 -5.33
CA VAL A 135 11.18 2.06 -5.46
C VAL A 135 11.86 1.96 -4.10
N PHE A 136 13.06 1.38 -4.09
CA PHE A 136 13.92 1.21 -2.91
C PHE A 136 15.19 2.07 -3.04
N PRO A 137 15.91 2.40 -1.95
CA PRO A 137 17.09 3.26 -1.97
C PRO A 137 18.22 2.79 -2.89
N ASP A 138 18.31 1.48 -3.15
CA ASP A 138 19.26 0.87 -4.07
C ASP A 138 18.87 1.05 -5.56
N GLY A 139 17.80 1.78 -5.85
CA GLY A 139 17.27 2.01 -7.18
C GLY A 139 16.42 0.84 -7.72
N LYS A 140 16.25 -0.24 -6.94
CA LYS A 140 15.41 -1.36 -7.36
C LYS A 140 13.96 -0.91 -7.43
N LYS A 141 13.27 -1.30 -8.50
CA LYS A 141 11.87 -0.99 -8.76
C LYS A 141 11.00 -2.25 -8.78
N VAL A 142 9.77 -2.11 -8.32
CA VAL A 142 8.72 -3.11 -8.45
C VAL A 142 7.54 -2.47 -9.15
N GLU A 143 7.37 -2.82 -10.41
CA GLU A 143 6.31 -2.28 -11.28
C GLU A 143 4.92 -2.64 -10.76
N SER A 144 3.98 -1.69 -10.89
CA SER A 144 2.58 -1.92 -10.55
C SER A 144 1.92 -2.79 -11.60
N VAL A 145 2.00 -4.10 -11.40
CA VAL A 145 1.35 -5.11 -12.23
C VAL A 145 0.17 -5.68 -11.44
N ALA A 146 -1.04 -5.64 -12.00
CA ALA A 146 -2.22 -6.20 -11.33
C ALA A 146 -1.96 -7.65 -10.88
N ASN A 147 -2.42 -7.99 -9.67
CA ASN A 147 -2.25 -9.32 -9.07
C ASN A 147 -0.80 -9.69 -8.70
N ARG A 148 0.11 -8.72 -8.69
CA ARG A 148 1.44 -8.87 -8.09
C ARG A 148 1.37 -8.62 -6.59
N LEU A 149 2.13 -9.39 -5.84
CA LEU A 149 2.47 -9.13 -4.44
C LEU A 149 4.00 -8.94 -4.34
N VAL A 150 4.45 -7.95 -3.57
CA VAL A 150 5.85 -7.88 -3.12
C VAL A 150 5.90 -7.95 -1.60
N LYS A 151 6.81 -8.77 -1.05
CA LYS A 151 7.11 -8.86 0.38
C LYS A 151 8.50 -8.34 0.70
N PHE A 152 8.64 -7.55 1.76
CA PHE A 152 9.92 -7.06 2.27
C PHE A 152 9.84 -6.75 3.77
N PRO A 153 10.99 -6.65 4.49
CA PRO A 153 10.98 -6.28 5.90
C PRO A 153 10.38 -4.89 6.12
N THR A 154 9.58 -4.70 7.16
CA THR A 154 8.97 -3.41 7.52
C THR A 154 9.97 -2.27 7.75
N LEU A 155 11.20 -2.63 8.16
CA LEU A 155 12.33 -1.72 8.37
C LEU A 155 13.08 -1.36 7.07
N LYS A 156 12.68 -1.90 5.92
CA LYS A 156 13.29 -1.55 4.64
C LYS A 156 12.61 -0.30 4.09
N GLU A 157 13.39 0.77 3.95
CA GLU A 157 12.92 2.01 3.32
C GLU A 157 12.43 1.76 1.90
N HIS A 158 11.32 2.38 1.55
CA HIS A 158 10.74 2.32 0.22
C HIS A 158 9.89 3.57 -0.05
N SER A 159 9.57 3.79 -1.32
CA SER A 159 8.65 4.84 -1.75
C SER A 159 7.69 4.30 -2.79
N GLY A 160 6.42 4.69 -2.69
CA GLY A 160 5.49 4.58 -3.81
C GLY A 160 5.81 5.63 -4.87
N VAL A 161 5.49 5.36 -6.12
CA VAL A 161 5.61 6.31 -7.23
C VAL A 161 4.29 6.31 -7.98
N SER A 162 3.75 7.51 -8.22
CA SER A 162 2.47 7.71 -8.92
C SER A 162 2.51 7.23 -10.37
N CYS A 163 1.33 7.09 -10.98
CA CYS A 163 1.18 6.74 -12.40
C CYS A 163 0.84 7.96 -13.26
N SER A 164 1.27 7.94 -14.51
CA SER A 164 0.91 8.92 -15.55
C SER A 164 0.02 8.32 -16.64
N ASP A 165 -0.01 6.99 -16.77
CA ASP A 165 -0.74 6.29 -17.85
C ASP A 165 -2.20 5.93 -17.50
N ASN A 166 -2.58 6.04 -16.22
CA ASN A 166 -3.88 5.66 -15.70
C ASN A 166 -4.44 6.68 -14.71
N LYS A 167 -5.77 6.75 -14.60
CA LYS A 167 -6.46 7.69 -13.70
C LYS A 167 -6.10 7.51 -12.22
N ARG A 168 -5.72 6.29 -11.84
CA ARG A 168 -5.41 5.92 -10.46
C ARG A 168 -4.49 4.70 -10.41
N ARG A 169 -3.67 4.67 -9.37
CA ARG A 169 -2.89 3.52 -8.95
C ARG A 169 -3.41 3.09 -7.58
N ILE A 170 -3.82 1.82 -7.45
CA ILE A 170 -4.35 1.27 -6.22
C ILE A 170 -3.47 0.10 -5.76
N ILE A 171 -3.07 0.17 -4.49
CA ILE A 171 -2.35 -0.88 -3.79
C ILE A 171 -3.02 -1.20 -2.45
N ILE A 172 -2.79 -2.39 -1.93
CA ILE A 172 -3.17 -2.79 -0.56
C ILE A 172 -1.89 -3.16 0.19
N ASN A 173 -1.61 -2.44 1.26
CA ASN A 173 -0.47 -2.68 2.13
C ASN A 173 -0.92 -3.50 3.34
N PHE A 174 -0.15 -4.54 3.64
CA PHE A 174 -0.30 -5.40 4.80
C PHE A 174 0.99 -5.34 5.60
N ASN A 175 0.89 -5.09 6.90
CA ASN A 175 1.98 -5.28 7.84
C ASN A 175 1.61 -6.41 8.79
N TYR A 176 2.46 -7.41 8.93
CA TYR A 176 2.13 -8.60 9.71
C TYR A 176 3.37 -9.32 10.24
N ILE A 177 3.17 -10.11 11.30
CA ILE A 177 4.15 -11.06 11.80
C ILE A 177 3.92 -12.38 11.06
N GLU A 178 4.93 -12.88 10.35
CA GLU A 178 4.80 -14.09 9.55
C GLU A 178 4.78 -15.34 10.45
N ASN A 179 5.71 -15.44 11.41
CA ASN A 179 5.78 -16.55 12.38
C ASN A 179 6.21 -16.03 13.75
N ILE A 180 5.82 -16.73 14.82
CA ILE A 180 6.44 -16.59 16.15
C ILE A 180 7.38 -17.78 16.35
N ARG A 181 8.54 -17.53 16.97
CA ARG A 181 9.51 -18.58 17.33
C ARG A 181 9.00 -19.48 18.43
#